data_AF-A0A8H8S3P8-F1
#
_entry.id   AF-A0A8H8S3P8-F1
#
_cell.length_a   1.000
_cell.length_b   1.000
_cell.length_c   1.000
_cell.angle_alpha   90.00
_cell.angle_beta   90.00
_cell.angle_gamma   90.00
#
_symmetry.space_group_name_H-M   'P 1'
#
loop_
_entity.id
_entity.type
_entity.pdbx_description
1 polymer ?
#
loop_
_entity_poly.entity_id
_entity_poly.type
_entity_poly.pdbx_seq_one_letter_code
_entity_poly.pdbx_strand_id
1 'polypeptide(L)'
;MEINGLPIRINTLMPSWTTTELLPDIPGLMKKAEHQSQPSLAVARAVAYMMADASRQGNVVPAYEKVKGAENPSDDEILKRMLAQ
;
A
#
# COMPACT_ATOMS: atom_id res chain seq x y z
N MET A 1 3.04 -12.10 -21.57
CA MET A 1 1.99 -11.74 -22.55
C MET A 1 2.40 -10.40 -23.13
N GLU A 2 2.92 -10.41 -24.36
CA GLU A 2 3.26 -9.23 -25.15
C GLU A 2 1.96 -8.71 -25.78
N ILE A 3 1.53 -7.50 -25.43
CA ILE A 3 0.43 -6.83 -26.16
C ILE A 3 1.12 -5.98 -27.22
N ASN A 4 1.02 -6.38 -28.50
CA ASN A 4 1.61 -5.70 -29.67
C ASN A 4 3.14 -5.66 -29.79
N GLY A 5 3.87 -6.62 -29.20
CA GLY A 5 5.34 -6.72 -29.34
C GLY A 5 6.11 -5.58 -28.65
N LEU A 6 5.44 -4.85 -27.76
CA LEU A 6 6.04 -3.85 -26.90
C LEU A 6 6.28 -4.49 -25.52
N PRO A 7 7.49 -4.32 -24.93
CA PRO A 7 7.83 -4.89 -23.62
C PRO A 7 7.18 -4.10 -22.46
N ILE A 8 5.86 -3.90 -22.54
CA ILE A 8 5.05 -3.17 -21.56
C ILE A 8 4.67 -4.12 -20.44
N ARG A 9 5.02 -3.73 -19.22
CA ARG A 9 4.67 -4.45 -18.00
C ARG A 9 3.59 -3.69 -17.22
N ILE A 10 2.57 -4.43 -16.79
CA ILE A 10 1.45 -3.95 -16.00
C ILE A 10 1.51 -4.69 -14.67
N ASN A 11 1.60 -3.95 -13.58
CA ASN A 11 1.56 -4.48 -12.22
C ASN A 11 0.69 -3.57 -11.35
N THR A 12 0.10 -4.12 -10.31
CA THR A 12 -0.74 -3.40 -9.36
C THR A 12 0.00 -3.26 -8.04
N LEU A 13 0.05 -2.04 -7.50
CA LEU A 13 0.54 -1.79 -6.14
C LEU A 13 -0.65 -1.58 -5.21
N MET A 14 -0.65 -2.25 -4.07
CA MET A 14 -1.66 -2.09 -3.02
C MET A 14 -1.00 -1.48 -1.77
N PRO A 15 -0.93 -0.15 -1.68
CA PRO A 15 -0.46 0.52 -0.47
C PRO A 15 -1.45 0.33 0.69
N SER A 16 -0.96 0.51 1.91
CA SER A 16 -1.82 0.66 3.10
C SER A 16 -2.08 2.15 3.38
N TRP A 17 -2.51 2.50 4.58
CA TRP A 17 -2.81 3.85 5.07
C TRP A 17 -1.60 4.78 4.95
N THR A 18 -1.41 5.37 3.77
CA THR A 18 -0.20 6.11 3.42
C THR A 18 -0.37 7.59 3.72
N THR A 19 0.60 8.17 4.42
CA THR A 19 0.66 9.62 4.64
C THR A 19 0.84 10.34 3.31
N THR A 20 -0.21 11.04 2.88
CA THR A 20 -0.28 11.86 1.66
C THR A 20 -1.12 13.10 1.94
N GLU A 21 -1.21 14.01 0.97
CA GLU A 21 -2.08 15.20 1.05
C GLU A 21 -3.53 14.93 0.62
N LEU A 22 -3.89 13.69 0.25
CA LEU A 22 -5.26 13.37 -0.21
C LEU A 22 -6.28 13.47 0.93
N LEU A 23 -5.89 13.00 2.11
CA LEU A 23 -6.67 13.10 3.33
C LEU A 23 -5.88 13.93 4.34
N PRO A 24 -6.48 14.98 4.94
CA PRO A 24 -5.78 15.81 5.90
C PRO A 24 -5.44 15.01 7.16
N ASP A 25 -4.23 15.22 7.68
CA ASP A 25 -3.74 14.62 8.94
C ASP A 25 -3.96 13.10 9.07
N ILE A 26 -3.65 12.34 8.00
CA ILE A 26 -3.58 10.86 8.06
C ILE A 26 -2.82 10.36 9.30
N PRO A 27 -1.64 10.90 9.67
CA PRO A 27 -0.93 10.44 10.86
C PRO A 27 -1.76 10.59 12.15
N GLY A 28 -2.45 11.71 12.33
CA GLY A 28 -3.34 11.92 13.48
C GLY A 28 -4.54 10.97 13.47
N LEU A 29 -5.16 10.76 12.30
CA LEU A 29 -6.28 9.81 12.14
C LEU A 29 -5.87 8.38 12.47
N MET A 30 -4.73 7.90 11.95
CA MET A 30 -4.27 6.55 12.20
C MET A 30 -3.85 6.36 13.66
N LYS A 31 -3.23 7.37 14.28
CA LYS A 31 -2.90 7.34 15.71
C LYS A 31 -4.15 7.15 16.58
N LYS A 32 -5.26 7.82 16.24
CA LYS A 32 -6.54 7.61 16.91
C LYS A 32 -7.07 6.19 16.72
N ALA A 33 -6.86 5.59 15.55
CA ALA A 33 -7.24 4.21 15.26
C ALA A 33 -6.29 3.14 15.85
N GLU A 34 -5.36 3.54 16.74
CA GLU A 34 -4.31 2.68 17.30
C GLU A 34 -3.48 1.97 16.21
N HIS A 35 -3.19 2.70 15.12
CA HIS A 35 -2.43 2.18 14.00
C HIS A 35 -1.43 3.21 13.49
N GLN A 36 -0.37 2.74 12.84
CA GLN A 36 0.65 3.61 12.27
C GLN A 36 0.37 3.83 10.78
N SER A 37 0.41 5.09 10.35
CA SER A 37 0.39 5.38 8.92
C SER A 37 1.72 5.01 8.25
N GLN A 38 1.62 4.48 7.04
CA GLN A 38 2.74 4.16 6.19
C GLN A 38 3.36 5.43 5.59
N PRO A 39 4.70 5.58 5.58
CA PRO A 39 5.33 6.70 4.89
C PRO A 39 5.24 6.52 3.37
N SER A 40 5.02 7.61 2.63
CA SER A 40 5.04 7.63 1.15
C SER A 40 6.31 7.03 0.55
N LEU A 41 7.45 7.14 1.26
CA LEU A 41 8.72 6.55 0.83
C LEU A 41 8.67 5.02 0.71
N ALA A 42 7.88 4.34 1.56
CA ALA A 42 7.73 2.88 1.46
C ALA A 42 7.01 2.47 0.16
N VAL A 43 5.98 3.22 -0.23
CA VAL A 43 5.26 3.04 -1.51
C VAL A 43 6.21 3.28 -2.68
N ALA A 44 7.00 4.36 -2.65
CA ALA A 44 7.97 4.68 -3.70
C ALA A 44 9.02 3.59 -3.90
N ARG A 45 9.55 3.02 -2.80
CA ARG A 45 10.49 1.88 -2.86
C ARG A 45 9.88 0.65 -3.48
N ALA A 46 8.61 0.33 -3.17
CA ALA A 46 7.92 -0.80 -3.76
C ALA A 46 7.69 -0.62 -5.27
N VAL A 47 7.38 0.61 -5.72
CA VAL A 47 7.34 0.95 -7.16
C VAL A 47 8.69 0.72 -7.81
N ALA A 48 9.77 1.27 -7.23
CA ALA A 48 11.12 1.13 -7.78
C ALA A 48 11.52 -0.35 -7.92
N TYR A 49 11.17 -1.18 -6.93
CA TYR A 49 11.37 -2.63 -6.98
C TYR A 49 10.61 -3.29 -8.14
N MET A 50 9.35 -2.93 -8.39
CA MET A 50 8.60 -3.44 -9.54
C MET A 50 9.19 -3.00 -10.89
N MET A 51 9.74 -1.78 -10.94
CA MET A 51 10.38 -1.28 -12.15
C MET A 51 11.71 -1.99 -12.43
N ALA A 52 12.50 -2.29 -11.39
CA ALA A 52 13.80 -2.92 -11.51
C ALA A 52 13.74 -4.39 -11.96
N ASP A 53 12.70 -5.13 -11.55
CA ASP A 53 12.53 -6.53 -11.90
C ASP A 53 11.72 -6.70 -13.19
N ALA A 54 12.43 -6.93 -14.30
CA ALA A 54 11.84 -7.08 -15.63
C ALA A 54 10.96 -8.34 -15.79
N SER A 55 11.04 -9.31 -14.86
CA SER A 55 10.19 -10.52 -14.91
C SER A 55 8.76 -10.27 -14.43
N ARG A 56 8.50 -9.14 -13.76
CA ARG A 56 7.20 -8.82 -13.15
C ARG A 56 6.18 -8.35 -14.18
N GLN A 57 5.16 -9.18 -14.39
CA GLN A 57 4.03 -8.92 -15.26
C GLN A 57 2.76 -9.50 -14.65
N GLY A 58 1.72 -8.67 -14.50
CA GLY A 58 0.44 -9.06 -13.91
C GLY A 58 0.50 -9.31 -12.40
N ASN A 59 1.54 -8.83 -11.70
CA ASN A 59 1.65 -9.03 -10.27
C ASN A 59 0.81 -8.01 -9.49
N VAL A 60 0.26 -8.44 -8.36
CA VAL A 60 -0.30 -7.58 -7.33
C VAL A 60 0.68 -7.56 -6.16
N VAL A 61 1.27 -6.40 -5.89
CA VAL A 61 2.30 -6.24 -4.87
C VAL A 61 1.74 -5.48 -3.67
N PRO A 62 1.74 -6.09 -2.48
CA PRO A 62 1.45 -5.37 -1.25
C PRO A 62 2.57 -4.38 -0.93
N ALA A 63 2.26 -3.10 -0.78
CA ALA A 63 3.19 -2.10 -0.27
C ALA A 63 2.83 -1.79 1.17
N TYR A 64 3.19 -2.67 2.09
CA TYR A 64 3.05 -2.44 3.53
C TYR A 64 4.13 -3.25 4.27
N GLU A 65 4.53 -2.81 5.47
CA GLU A 65 5.71 -3.34 6.17
C GLU A 65 5.61 -4.83 6.53
N LYS A 66 4.39 -5.37 6.70
CA LYS A 66 4.14 -6.78 7.03
C LYS A 66 3.01 -7.36 6.18
N VAL A 67 3.32 -8.19 5.17
CA VAL A 67 2.35 -9.05 4.45
C VAL A 67 1.46 -9.75 5.49
N LYS A 68 0.13 -9.51 5.49
CA LYS A 68 -0.84 -9.83 6.57
C LYS A 68 -0.33 -10.91 7.52
N GLY A 69 0.30 -10.51 8.63
CA GLY A 69 0.50 -11.39 9.78
C GLY A 69 -0.77 -11.40 10.62
N ALA A 70 -0.99 -12.43 11.42
CA ALA A 70 -2.15 -12.56 12.32
C ALA A 70 -2.37 -11.37 13.28
N GLU A 71 -1.39 -10.46 13.38
CA GLU A 71 -1.37 -9.30 14.26
C GLU A 71 -1.77 -7.97 13.57
N ASN A 72 -1.99 -7.94 12.25
CA ASN A 72 -2.31 -6.68 11.55
C ASN A 72 -3.83 -6.56 11.28
N PRO A 73 -4.49 -5.47 11.74
CA PRO A 73 -5.92 -5.28 11.51
C PRO A 73 -6.26 -5.08 10.03
N SER A 74 -7.43 -5.53 9.64
CA SER A 74 -8.07 -5.20 8.36
C SER A 74 -8.51 -3.73 8.31
N ASP A 75 -8.69 -3.20 7.10
CA ASP A 75 -9.19 -1.83 6.90
C ASP A 75 -10.59 -1.64 7.54
N ASP A 76 -11.42 -2.67 7.55
CA ASP A 76 -12.73 -2.64 8.23
C ASP A 76 -12.59 -2.51 9.75
N GLU A 77 -11.61 -3.17 10.36
CA GLU A 77 -11.33 -3.04 11.79
C GLU A 77 -10.77 -1.66 12.13
N ILE A 78 -9.88 -1.13 11.30
CA ILE A 78 -9.39 0.25 11.40
C ILE A 78 -10.56 1.24 11.35
N LEU A 79 -11.44 1.09 10.36
CA LEU A 79 -12.59 1.96 10.17
C LEU A 79 -13.55 1.90 11.36
N LYS A 80 -13.82 0.70 11.88
CA LYS A 80 -14.63 0.53 13.11
C LYS A 80 -14.03 1.26 14.30
N ARG A 81 -12.70 1.21 14.49
CA ARG A 81 -12.02 1.94 15.58
C ARG A 81 -12.14 3.44 15.44
N MET A 82 -12.11 3.97 14.21
CA MET A 82 -12.30 5.40 13.95
C MET A 82 -13.74 5.86 14.22
N LEU A 83 -14.74 5.04 13.89
CA LEU A 83 -16.16 5.36 14.06
C LEU A 83 -16.68 5.14 15.49
N ALA A 84 -15.97 4.37 16.31
CA ALA A 84 -16.34 4.10 17.70
C ALA A 84 -15.92 5.22 18.67
N GLN A 85 -15.37 6.33 18.14
CA GLN A 85 -14.91 7.52 18.89
C GLN A 85 -15.84 8.70 18.64
#